data_AF-A0A1U7GQM4-F1
#
_entry.id   AF-A0A1U7GQM4-F1
#
_cell.length_a   1.000
_cell.length_b   1.000
_cell.length_c   1.000
_cell.angle_alpha   90.00
_cell.angle_beta   90.00
_cell.angle_gamma   90.00
#
_symmetry.space_group_name_H-M   'P 1'
#
loop_
_entity.id
_entity.type
_entity.pdbx_description
1 polymer ?
#
loop_
_entity_poly.entity_id
_entity_poly.type
_entity_poly.pdbx_seq_one_letter_code
_entity_poly.pdbx_strand_id
1 'polypeptide(L)'
;MGFLSALRNLLADRSHAGASEESLRKFRDAWELDADDVSAPPGSSTAPGPDARSASDYDRNQWRKKLRHIFEKDPAGSPEWAPLLQEAKGLDLDDAWVSEALREEFTMLIRSLIADRRLSEDEQAQLDAVRRRIGWTEEEAAAIVESVVADARRFFGADVVIEH
;
A
#
# COMPACT_ATOMS: atom_id res chain seq x y z
N MET A 1 -2.26 7.52 -22.30
CA MET A 1 -0.94 7.79 -21.69
C MET A 1 -0.87 6.85 -20.50
N GLY A 2 -0.03 5.82 -20.55
CA GLY A 2 -0.16 4.71 -19.61
C GLY A 2 0.22 5.05 -18.18
N PHE A 3 -0.32 4.31 -17.21
CA PHE A 3 -0.03 4.45 -15.76
C PHE A 3 1.46 4.64 -15.45
N LEU A 4 2.29 3.76 -16.01
CA LEU A 4 3.74 3.81 -15.85
C LEU A 4 4.39 5.02 -16.53
N SER A 5 3.81 5.52 -17.62
CA SER A 5 4.29 6.72 -18.30
C SER A 5 3.91 8.00 -17.54
N ALA A 6 2.75 8.05 -16.89
CA ALA A 6 2.36 9.14 -16.00
C ALA A 6 3.26 9.18 -14.77
N LEU A 7 3.50 8.01 -14.17
CA LEU A 7 4.43 7.83 -13.05
C LEU A 7 5.84 8.28 -13.41
N ARG A 8 6.37 7.76 -14.52
CA ARG A 8 7.71 8.10 -15.01
C ARG A 8 7.81 9.57 -15.40
N ASN A 9 6.84 10.16 -16.10
CA ASN A 9 6.90 11.59 -16.43
C ASN A 9 6.80 12.47 -15.17
N LEU A 10 5.93 12.14 -14.20
CA LEU A 10 5.77 12.90 -12.96
C LEU A 10 7.06 12.94 -12.13
N LEU A 11 7.83 11.86 -12.17
CA LEU A 11 9.08 11.68 -11.44
C LEU A 11 10.31 12.16 -12.25
N ALA A 12 10.32 12.02 -13.58
CA ALA A 12 11.44 12.39 -14.46
C ALA A 12 11.45 13.88 -14.84
N ASP A 13 10.30 14.54 -14.95
CA ASP A 13 10.19 15.97 -15.28
C ASP A 13 10.86 16.85 -14.18
N ARG A 14 11.06 16.30 -12.98
CA ARG A 14 11.46 17.10 -11.81
C ARG A 14 12.65 16.56 -11.01
N SER A 15 13.46 15.67 -11.58
CA SER A 15 14.65 15.10 -10.95
C SER A 15 15.84 16.08 -10.88
N HIS A 16 15.70 17.24 -10.24
CA HIS A 16 16.81 18.16 -9.94
C HIS A 16 16.69 18.75 -8.51
N ALA A 17 16.94 17.95 -7.48
CA ALA A 17 17.40 18.48 -6.17
C ALA A 17 17.94 17.36 -5.27
N GLY A 18 19.22 17.43 -4.91
CA GLY A 18 19.84 16.56 -3.92
C GLY A 18 19.17 16.68 -2.56
N ALA A 19 18.65 15.56 -2.04
CA ALA A 19 18.04 15.48 -0.73
C ALA A 19 19.03 14.90 0.29
N SER A 20 19.10 15.51 1.47
CA SER A 20 19.94 15.04 2.58
C SER A 20 19.35 13.77 3.22
N GLU A 21 20.22 12.84 3.63
CA GLU A 21 19.87 11.58 4.33
C GLU A 21 18.95 11.80 5.55
N GLU A 22 19.07 12.95 6.21
CA GLU A 22 18.26 13.32 7.36
C GLU A 22 16.79 13.58 7.01
N SER A 23 16.52 14.05 5.79
CA SER A 23 15.15 14.26 5.30
C SER A 23 14.47 12.92 5.03
N LEU A 24 15.22 11.95 4.49
CA LEU A 24 14.71 10.59 4.21
C LEU A 24 14.32 9.85 5.50
N ARG A 25 15.12 9.97 6.57
CA ARG A 25 14.75 9.40 7.89
C ARG A 25 13.48 10.03 8.46
N LYS A 26 13.38 11.36 8.47
CA LYS A 26 12.19 12.08 8.96
C LYS A 26 10.91 11.68 8.23
N PHE A 27 11.01 11.30 6.96
CA PHE A 27 9.89 10.82 6.17
C PHE A 27 9.46 9.40 6.49
N ARG A 28 10.44 8.51 6.67
CA ARG A 28 10.17 7.12 7.10
C ARG A 28 9.45 7.10 8.45
N ASP A 29 9.88 7.96 9.38
CA ASP A 29 9.26 8.14 10.69
C ASP A 29 7.84 8.74 10.59
N ALA A 30 7.63 9.77 9.75
CA ALA A 30 6.34 10.44 9.61
C ALA A 30 5.25 9.57 8.97
N TRP A 31 5.64 8.53 8.23
CA TRP A 31 4.73 7.58 7.60
C TRP A 31 4.69 6.22 8.30
N GLU A 32 5.28 6.11 9.51
CA GLU A 32 5.29 4.89 10.31
C GLU A 32 5.76 3.65 9.52
N LEU A 33 6.65 3.85 8.54
CA LEU A 33 7.23 2.77 7.74
C LEU A 33 8.21 1.92 8.57
N ASP A 34 8.67 2.44 9.70
CA ASP A 34 9.49 1.77 10.71
C ASP A 34 8.61 1.30 11.89
N ALA A 35 7.50 0.61 11.58
CA ALA A 35 6.64 0.01 12.60
C ALA A 35 7.17 -1.36 13.04
N ASP A 36 8.37 -1.42 13.62
CA ASP A 36 8.84 -2.59 14.38
C ASP A 36 8.44 -2.53 15.86
N ASP A 37 7.65 -1.54 16.30
CA ASP A 37 7.16 -1.50 17.68
C ASP A 37 5.69 -1.07 17.79
N VAL A 38 4.79 -2.04 17.68
CA VAL A 38 3.57 -2.03 18.49
C VAL A 38 3.34 -3.42 19.06
N SER A 39 3.91 -3.63 20.24
CA SER A 39 3.52 -4.69 21.16
C SER A 39 1.99 -4.75 21.31
N ALA A 40 1.36 -5.75 20.69
CA ALA A 40 -0.04 -6.07 20.95
C ALA A 40 -0.14 -6.86 22.28
N PRO A 41 -0.95 -6.43 23.27
CA PRO A 41 -1.13 -7.22 24.49
C PRO A 41 -1.90 -8.52 24.17
N PRO A 42 -1.63 -9.64 24.87
CA PRO A 42 -2.41 -10.87 24.71
C PRO A 42 -3.74 -10.71 25.44
N GLY A 43 -4.82 -10.51 24.69
CA GLY A 43 -6.16 -10.24 25.23
C GLY A 43 -7.22 -11.22 24.75
N SER A 44 -7.33 -12.34 25.48
CA SER A 44 -8.54 -13.12 25.76
C SER A 44 -9.40 -13.68 24.62
N SER A 45 -9.25 -15.00 24.39
CA SER A 45 -10.27 -15.86 23.79
C SER A 45 -11.62 -15.70 24.47
N THR A 46 -12.65 -15.32 23.72
CA THR A 46 -14.04 -15.67 24.03
C THR A 46 -14.65 -16.20 22.74
N ALA A 47 -15.12 -17.44 22.77
CA ALA A 47 -15.68 -18.15 21.63
C ALA A 47 -16.96 -17.44 21.11
N PRO A 48 -17.19 -17.36 19.79
CA PRO A 48 -18.38 -16.70 19.26
C PRO A 48 -19.64 -17.55 19.49
N GLY A 49 -20.68 -16.91 20.02
CA GLY A 49 -22.04 -17.44 20.06
C GLY A 49 -22.69 -17.46 18.68
N PRO A 50 -23.75 -18.25 18.47
CA PRO A 50 -24.24 -18.61 17.16
C PRO A 50 -25.27 -17.58 16.66
N ASP A 51 -24.87 -16.34 16.39
CA ASP A 51 -25.71 -15.37 15.67
C ASP A 51 -24.89 -14.13 15.25
N ALA A 52 -24.29 -14.16 14.06
CA ALA A 52 -23.94 -12.96 13.31
C ALA A 52 -23.74 -13.34 11.83
N ARG A 53 -24.68 -12.94 10.98
CA ARG A 53 -24.54 -13.05 9.51
C ARG A 53 -23.60 -11.99 8.92
N SER A 54 -22.75 -11.39 9.73
CA SER A 54 -21.82 -10.33 9.33
C SER A 54 -20.50 -10.55 10.08
N ALA A 55 -19.38 -10.32 9.39
CA ALA A 55 -18.05 -10.41 9.99
C ALA A 55 -17.95 -9.60 11.28
N SER A 56 -17.41 -10.22 12.33
CA SER A 56 -17.09 -9.51 13.56
C SER A 56 -15.91 -8.55 13.35
N ASP A 57 -15.73 -7.57 14.24
CA ASP A 57 -14.55 -6.70 14.21
C ASP A 57 -13.24 -7.50 14.36
N TYR A 58 -13.29 -8.65 15.04
CA TYR A 58 -12.17 -9.57 15.11
C TYR A 58 -11.80 -10.12 13.73
N ASP A 59 -12.79 -10.59 12.96
CA ASP A 59 -12.58 -11.16 11.62
C ASP A 59 -12.04 -10.10 10.65
N ARG A 60 -12.59 -8.87 10.71
CA ARG A 60 -12.08 -7.72 9.94
C ARG A 60 -10.61 -7.43 10.25
N ASN A 61 -10.25 -7.43 11.53
CA ASN A 61 -8.87 -7.18 11.94
C ASN A 61 -7.91 -8.32 11.53
N GLN A 62 -8.34 -9.58 11.62
CA GLN A 62 -7.54 -10.71 11.15
C GLN A 62 -7.32 -10.64 9.63
N TRP A 63 -8.38 -10.32 8.90
CA TRP A 63 -8.31 -10.17 7.45
C TRP A 63 -7.36 -9.03 7.05
N ARG A 64 -7.43 -7.87 7.72
CA ARG A 64 -6.51 -6.73 7.51
C ARG A 64 -5.05 -7.09 7.79
N LYS A 65 -4.78 -7.85 8.86
CA LYS A 65 -3.42 -8.32 9.16
C LYS A 65 -2.87 -9.22 8.06
N LYS A 66 -3.69 -10.14 7.55
CA LYS A 66 -3.30 -11.02 6.44
C LYS A 66 -3.05 -10.23 5.15
N LEU A 67 -3.91 -9.24 4.86
CA LEU A 67 -3.74 -8.34 3.73
C LEU A 67 -2.39 -7.62 3.81
N ARG A 68 -2.11 -6.96 4.93
CA ARG A 68 -0.85 -6.24 5.17
C ARG A 68 0.36 -7.17 5.00
N HIS A 69 0.33 -8.36 5.59
CA HIS A 69 1.42 -9.35 5.46
C HIS A 69 1.68 -9.78 4.02
N ILE A 70 0.64 -9.85 3.19
CA ILE A 70 0.79 -10.12 1.75
C ILE A 70 1.46 -8.94 1.04
N PHE A 71 1.10 -7.71 1.40
CA PHE A 71 1.70 -6.49 0.88
C PHE A 71 3.16 -6.27 1.31
N GLU A 72 3.54 -6.71 2.51
CA GLU A 72 4.91 -6.65 3.02
C GLU A 72 5.87 -7.60 2.28
N LYS A 73 5.37 -8.71 1.72
CA LYS A 73 6.19 -9.71 1.03
C LYS A 73 6.27 -9.45 -0.47
N ASP A 74 5.17 -9.71 -1.15
CA ASP A 74 4.97 -9.47 -2.57
C ASP A 74 3.51 -9.79 -2.91
N PRO A 75 2.64 -8.77 -3.03
CA PRO A 75 1.24 -8.99 -3.31
C PRO A 75 0.99 -9.59 -4.71
N ALA A 76 1.88 -9.36 -5.68
CA ALA A 76 1.71 -9.82 -7.05
C ALA A 76 1.94 -11.34 -7.19
N GLY A 77 2.97 -11.86 -6.52
CA GLY A 77 3.34 -13.28 -6.53
C GLY A 77 2.70 -14.12 -5.43
N SER A 78 2.00 -13.52 -4.48
CA SER A 78 1.51 -14.26 -3.30
C SER A 78 0.43 -15.30 -3.65
N PRO A 79 0.64 -16.59 -3.29
CA PRO A 79 -0.38 -17.62 -3.42
C PRO A 79 -1.54 -17.42 -2.44
N GLU A 80 -1.34 -16.63 -1.38
CA GLU A 80 -2.33 -16.35 -0.33
C GLU A 80 -3.37 -15.31 -0.76
N TRP A 81 -3.14 -14.61 -1.87
CA TRP A 81 -4.04 -13.58 -2.40
C TRP A 81 -5.45 -14.10 -2.71
N ALA A 82 -5.54 -15.20 -3.47
CA ALA A 82 -6.84 -15.76 -3.85
C ALA A 82 -7.61 -16.32 -2.62
N PRO A 83 -6.97 -17.09 -1.71
CA PRO A 83 -7.58 -17.46 -0.43
C PRO A 83 -8.08 -16.26 0.38
N LEU A 84 -7.31 -15.17 0.48
CA LEU A 84 -7.71 -13.97 1.21
C LEU A 84 -9.00 -13.35 0.67
N LEU A 85 -9.14 -13.23 -0.65
CA LEU A 85 -10.35 -12.69 -1.27
C LEU A 85 -11.55 -13.65 -1.14
N GLN A 86 -11.31 -14.96 -1.14
CA GLN A 86 -12.37 -15.93 -0.84
C GLN A 86 -12.82 -15.86 0.62
N GLU A 87 -11.87 -15.63 1.54
CA GLU A 87 -12.16 -15.42 2.96
C GLU A 87 -13.03 -14.17 3.17
N ALA A 88 -12.73 -13.07 2.47
CA ALA A 88 -13.56 -11.86 2.52
C ALA A 88 -15.02 -12.15 2.13
N LYS A 89 -15.22 -12.92 1.05
CA LYS A 89 -16.56 -13.34 0.59
C LYS A 89 -17.23 -14.30 1.56
N GLY A 90 -16.47 -15.23 2.13
CA GLY A 90 -17.00 -16.19 3.11
C GLY A 90 -17.43 -15.54 4.43
N LEU A 91 -16.79 -14.42 4.79
CA LEU A 91 -17.10 -13.61 5.96
C LEU A 91 -18.20 -12.56 5.71
N ASP A 92 -18.70 -12.43 4.48
CA ASP A 92 -19.64 -11.38 4.07
C ASP A 92 -19.10 -9.98 4.40
N LEU A 93 -17.81 -9.75 4.11
CA LEU A 93 -17.22 -8.42 4.21
C LEU A 93 -17.78 -7.51 3.12
N ASP A 94 -18.07 -6.27 3.48
CA ASP A 94 -18.56 -5.26 2.56
C ASP A 94 -17.52 -4.99 1.45
N ASP A 95 -17.94 -5.07 0.20
CA ASP A 95 -17.06 -4.91 -0.97
C ASP A 95 -16.41 -3.51 -1.02
N ALA A 96 -17.12 -2.46 -0.56
CA ALA A 96 -16.55 -1.12 -0.52
C ALA A 96 -15.49 -0.99 0.58
N TRP A 97 -15.70 -1.61 1.73
CA TRP A 97 -14.71 -1.70 2.80
C TRP A 97 -13.46 -2.48 2.36
N VAL A 98 -13.63 -3.63 1.69
CA VAL A 98 -12.51 -4.41 1.14
C VAL A 98 -11.74 -3.60 0.10
N SER A 99 -12.45 -2.88 -0.78
CA SER A 99 -11.85 -2.00 -1.78
C SER A 99 -11.06 -0.84 -1.15
N GLU A 100 -11.57 -0.25 -0.07
CA GLU A 100 -10.86 0.79 0.66
C GLU A 100 -9.63 0.25 1.38
N ALA A 101 -9.72 -0.93 2.01
CA ALA A 101 -8.57 -1.59 2.62
C ALA A 101 -7.46 -1.87 1.59
N LEU A 102 -7.82 -2.34 0.39
CA LEU A 102 -6.87 -2.54 -0.72
C LEU A 102 -6.24 -1.21 -1.18
N ARG A 103 -7.03 -0.14 -1.25
CA ARG A 103 -6.55 1.23 -1.55
C ARG A 103 -5.55 1.73 -0.54
N GLU A 104 -5.80 1.52 0.74
CA GLU A 104 -4.89 1.92 1.81
C GLU A 104 -3.56 1.17 1.73
N GLU A 105 -3.58 -0.16 1.59
CA GLU A 105 -2.33 -0.94 1.52
C GLU A 105 -1.54 -0.62 0.24
N PHE A 106 -2.21 -0.42 -0.90
CA PHE A 106 -1.54 0.01 -2.13
C PHE A 106 -0.93 1.40 -1.98
N THR A 107 -1.62 2.31 -1.28
CA THR A 107 -1.09 3.63 -0.95
C THR A 107 0.17 3.52 -0.10
N MET A 108 0.16 2.65 0.92
CA MET A 108 1.33 2.43 1.78
C MET A 108 2.50 1.79 1.03
N LEU A 109 2.23 0.88 0.09
CA LEU A 109 3.24 0.33 -0.81
C LEU A 109 3.88 1.42 -1.68
N ILE A 110 3.08 2.30 -2.29
CA ILE A 110 3.64 3.41 -3.07
C ILE A 110 4.50 4.30 -2.17
N ARG A 111 4.02 4.59 -0.96
CA ARG A 111 4.73 5.42 0.02
C ARG A 111 6.08 4.82 0.42
N SER A 112 6.15 3.50 0.65
CA SER A 112 7.39 2.82 1.00
C SER A 112 8.39 2.84 -0.16
N LEU A 113 7.92 2.59 -1.39
CA LEU A 113 8.76 2.61 -2.58
C LEU A 113 9.33 4.00 -2.88
N ILE A 114 8.55 5.08 -2.70
CA ILE A 114 9.04 6.44 -2.91
C ILE A 114 9.77 7.03 -1.69
N ALA A 115 9.98 6.27 -0.61
CA ALA A 115 10.55 6.78 0.62
C ALA A 115 12.00 7.23 0.48
N ASP A 116 12.79 6.48 -0.28
CA ASP A 116 14.15 6.88 -0.63
C ASP A 116 14.20 7.80 -1.85
N ARG A 117 13.02 8.27 -2.27
CA ARG A 117 12.78 9.15 -3.42
C ARG A 117 13.36 8.61 -4.71
N ARG A 118 13.38 7.29 -4.86
CA ARG A 118 13.91 6.55 -6.00
C ARG A 118 12.87 5.49 -6.36
N LEU A 119 12.57 5.36 -7.64
CA LEU A 119 11.67 4.33 -8.13
C LEU A 119 12.32 3.63 -9.32
N SER A 120 12.92 2.48 -9.07
CA SER A 120 13.52 1.60 -10.07
C SER A 120 12.49 1.02 -11.04
N GLU A 121 12.96 0.49 -12.17
CA GLU A 121 12.10 -0.20 -13.14
C GLU A 121 11.45 -1.46 -12.53
N ASP A 122 12.15 -2.16 -11.63
CA ASP A 122 11.61 -3.32 -10.91
C ASP A 122 10.46 -2.92 -9.97
N GLU A 123 10.57 -1.81 -9.25
CA GLU A 123 9.50 -1.29 -8.38
C GLU A 123 8.31 -0.79 -9.18
N GLN A 124 8.55 -0.21 -10.36
CA GLN A 124 7.49 0.14 -11.32
C GLN A 124 6.76 -1.10 -11.83
N ALA A 125 7.50 -2.15 -12.19
CA ALA A 125 6.93 -3.42 -12.62
C ALA A 125 6.12 -4.08 -11.48
N GLN A 126 6.61 -3.99 -10.24
CA GLN A 126 5.90 -4.46 -9.06
C GLN A 126 4.56 -3.71 -8.88
N LEU A 127 4.56 -2.38 -8.92
CA LEU A 127 3.33 -1.58 -8.81
C LEU A 127 2.30 -1.93 -9.89
N ASP A 128 2.73 -2.12 -11.15
CA ASP A 128 1.82 -2.51 -12.23
C ASP A 128 1.31 -3.95 -12.05
N ALA A 129 2.14 -4.87 -11.57
CA ALA A 129 1.71 -6.24 -11.28
C ALA A 129 0.66 -6.27 -10.15
N VAL A 130 0.85 -5.48 -9.10
CA VAL A 130 -0.10 -5.35 -7.99
C VAL A 130 -1.40 -4.69 -8.45
N ARG A 131 -1.33 -3.62 -9.24
CA ARG A 131 -2.51 -3.00 -9.87
C ARG A 131 -3.34 -4.01 -10.64
N ARG A 132 -2.69 -4.79 -11.53
CA ARG A 132 -3.36 -5.83 -12.33
C ARG A 132 -3.98 -6.92 -11.45
N ARG A 133 -3.33 -7.24 -10.33
CA ARG A 133 -3.80 -8.24 -9.37
C ARG A 133 -5.04 -7.80 -8.61
N ILE A 134 -5.12 -6.52 -8.25
CA ILE A 134 -6.29 -5.88 -7.64
C ILE A 134 -7.42 -5.72 -8.67
N GLY A 135 -7.06 -5.55 -9.95
CA GLY A 135 -8.01 -5.38 -11.05
C GLY A 135 -8.35 -3.91 -11.34
N TRP A 136 -7.51 -2.97 -10.89
CA TRP A 136 -7.71 -1.55 -11.16
C TRP A 136 -7.27 -1.15 -12.57
N THR A 137 -7.97 -0.15 -13.10
CA THR A 137 -7.59 0.53 -14.33
C THR A 137 -6.29 1.31 -14.16
N GLU A 138 -5.69 1.70 -15.29
CA GLU A 138 -4.48 2.53 -15.26
C GLU A 138 -4.77 3.91 -14.70
N GLU A 139 -5.95 4.47 -14.98
CA GLU A 139 -6.37 5.77 -14.49
C GLU A 139 -6.56 5.78 -12.96
N GLU A 140 -7.17 4.75 -12.39
CA GLU A 140 -7.39 4.64 -10.94
C GLU A 140 -6.07 4.55 -10.18
N ALA A 141 -5.14 3.71 -10.65
CA ALA A 141 -3.83 3.60 -10.02
C ALA A 141 -3.01 4.88 -10.19
N ALA A 142 -3.09 5.54 -11.35
CA ALA A 142 -2.39 6.80 -11.60
C ALA A 142 -2.85 7.89 -10.63
N ALA A 143 -4.16 8.03 -10.41
CA ALA A 143 -4.70 9.02 -9.47
C ALA A 143 -4.19 8.81 -8.03
N ILE A 144 -4.08 7.55 -7.57
CA ILE A 144 -3.54 7.24 -6.25
C ILE A 144 -2.06 7.65 -6.18
N VAL A 145 -1.26 7.28 -7.17
CA VAL A 145 0.16 7.62 -7.15
C VAL A 145 0.39 9.13 -7.25
N GLU A 146 -0.35 9.83 -8.11
CA GLU A 146 -0.30 11.30 -8.20
C GLU A 146 -0.60 11.97 -6.86
N SER A 147 -1.63 11.48 -6.14
CA SER A 147 -1.96 11.96 -4.80
C SER A 147 -0.82 11.73 -3.81
N VAL A 148 -0.24 10.53 -3.79
CA VAL A 148 0.84 10.17 -2.86
C VAL A 148 2.12 10.97 -3.14
N VAL A 149 2.47 11.16 -4.41
CA VAL A 149 3.63 11.98 -4.80
C VAL A 149 3.40 13.45 -4.49
N ALA A 150 2.18 13.97 -4.67
CA ALA A 150 1.83 15.33 -4.28
C ALA A 150 1.97 15.54 -2.76
N ASP A 151 1.56 14.56 -1.96
CA ASP A 151 1.71 14.60 -0.50
C ASP A 151 3.19 14.52 -0.08
N ALA A 152 3.98 13.62 -0.69
CA ALA A 152 5.42 13.54 -0.47
C ALA A 152 6.11 14.87 -0.78
N ARG A 153 5.75 15.54 -1.88
CA ARG A 153 6.28 16.87 -2.24
C ARG A 153 6.00 17.93 -1.20
N ARG A 154 4.76 18.01 -0.71
CA ARG A 154 4.37 18.97 0.34
C ARG A 154 5.18 18.74 1.62
N PHE A 155 5.49 17.48 1.92
CA PHE A 155 6.25 17.10 3.11
C PHE A 155 7.75 17.42 2.98
N PHE A 156 8.38 17.11 1.85
CA PHE A 156 9.83 17.26 1.66
C PHE A 156 10.29 18.63 1.16
N GLY A 157 9.41 19.43 0.56
CA GLY A 157 9.78 20.71 -0.06
C GLY A 157 10.72 20.57 -1.28
N ALA A 158 10.87 19.37 -1.84
CA ALA A 158 11.71 19.06 -3.00
C ALA A 158 11.05 17.95 -3.85
N ASP A 159 11.64 17.54 -4.96
CA ASP A 159 11.10 16.52 -5.86
C ASP A 159 11.70 15.10 -5.68
N VAL A 160 10.91 14.07 -6.05
CA VAL A 160 11.29 12.65 -6.04
C VAL A 160 12.11 12.33 -7.30
N VAL A 161 13.18 11.54 -7.18
CA VAL A 161 14.14 11.22 -8.27
C VAL A 161 13.85 9.83 -8.86
N ILE A 162 14.14 9.60 -10.15
CA ILE A 162 14.18 8.25 -10.74
C ILE A 162 15.66 7.90 -10.96
N GLU A 163 16.11 6.72 -10.51
CA GLU A 163 17.41 6.20 -10.94
C GLU A 163 17.25 5.39 -12.23
N HIS A 164 18.11 5.70 -13.19
CA HIS A 164 18.25 5.02 -14.48
C HIS A 164 19.32 3.93 -14.40
#